data_AF-A0A7S3K368-F1
#
_entry.id   AF-A0A7S3K368-F1
#
_cell.length_a   1.000
_cell.length_b   1.000
_cell.length_c   1.000
_cell.angle_alpha   90.00
_cell.angle_beta   90.00
_cell.angle_gamma   90.00
#
_symmetry.space_group_name_H-M   'P 1'
#
loop_
_entity.id
_entity.type
_entity.pdbx_description
1 polymer ?
#
loop_
_entity_poly.entity_id
_entity_poly.type
_entity_poly.pdbx_seq_one_letter_code
_entity_poly.pdbx_strand_id
1 'polypeptide(L)'
;MMDGERRLLRCVIVEQHHDVLPWLHLGMRRKVIATKGLSVVHFDAHPDLGALKNADVCFRPRELVQFLDESEYGISEWLLPLVYCGHVSRIVWVKPDFAKQIQNMTRIIRVGKCEERLAVDCDLDYFKDDGAYSAELEKAREFCLDVNTVVPTNLSTPYILDICLDYFACLNPFNGSDTCTIPLPIGGALLSQDSVDLTPLSTFLSKIKKENKQPQFITIARSATDGYTPNNLVDTIQTQVLTLLNDTFGKALCIHKDLGEDTRGPNDEDEIYFFSPSVNEQPRSTGSSLSLLRRKRKCES
;
A
#
# COMPACT_ATOMS: atom_id res chain seq x y z
N MET A 1 -9.55 26.10 27.28
CA MET A 1 -9.89 25.04 26.29
C MET A 1 -8.58 24.62 25.68
N MET A 2 -8.11 23.40 25.96
CA MET A 2 -6.85 22.91 25.39
C MET A 2 -7.08 22.69 23.90
N ASP A 3 -6.24 23.33 23.08
CA ASP A 3 -6.11 23.05 21.66
C ASP A 3 -5.81 21.56 21.51
N GLY A 4 -6.76 20.81 20.95
CA GLY A 4 -6.65 19.36 20.83
C GLY A 4 -5.50 19.04 19.89
N GLU A 5 -4.42 18.48 20.42
CA GLU A 5 -3.23 18.08 19.69
C GLU A 5 -3.64 17.36 18.39
N ARG A 6 -3.45 18.05 17.26
CA ARG A 6 -3.89 17.55 15.95
C ARG A 6 -3.04 16.34 15.62
N ARG A 7 -3.64 15.14 15.70
CA ARG A 7 -2.94 13.87 15.44
C ARG A 7 -2.29 13.91 14.05
N LEU A 8 -0.98 13.70 14.01
CA LEU A 8 -0.22 13.62 12.77
C LEU A 8 -0.76 12.48 11.88
N LEU A 9 -1.02 12.79 10.62
CA LEU A 9 -1.29 11.84 9.55
C LEU A 9 0.04 11.36 8.99
N ARG A 10 0.23 10.05 8.98
CA ARG A 10 1.47 9.40 8.59
C ARG A 10 1.41 8.94 7.15
N CYS A 11 2.46 9.26 6.40
CA CYS A 11 2.67 8.83 5.03
C CYS A 11 4.03 8.13 4.95
N VAL A 12 4.04 6.88 4.50
CA VAL A 12 5.28 6.16 4.18
C VAL A 12 5.40 6.00 2.68
N ILE A 13 6.60 6.24 2.16
CA ILE A 13 6.96 5.99 0.76
C ILE A 13 7.92 4.81 0.78
N VAL A 14 7.58 3.77 0.05
CA VAL A 14 8.37 2.55 -0.12
C VAL A 14 8.69 2.32 -1.59
N GLU A 15 9.68 1.47 -1.85
CA GLU A 15 10.02 1.10 -3.21
C GLU A 15 9.05 0.02 -3.75
N GLN A 16 9.12 -1.20 -3.22
CA GLN A 16 8.24 -2.31 -3.60
C GLN A 16 6.92 -2.23 -2.84
N HIS A 17 5.81 -2.67 -3.45
CA HIS A 17 4.50 -2.47 -2.82
C HIS A 17 4.34 -3.21 -1.49
N HIS A 18 4.84 -4.44 -1.37
CA HIS A 18 4.70 -5.20 -0.13
C HIS A 18 5.52 -4.63 1.05
N ASP A 19 6.50 -3.75 0.80
CA ASP A 19 7.29 -3.08 1.84
C ASP A 19 6.45 -2.12 2.71
N VAL A 20 5.18 -1.88 2.36
CA VAL A 20 4.24 -1.17 3.24
C VAL A 20 3.87 -1.99 4.49
N LEU A 21 3.95 -3.33 4.44
CA LEU A 21 3.47 -4.22 5.51
C LEU A 21 4.14 -3.98 6.87
N PRO A 22 5.50 -3.87 6.98
CA PRO A 22 6.16 -3.51 8.23
C PRO A 22 5.59 -2.24 8.87
N TRP A 23 5.32 -1.22 8.07
CA TRP A 23 4.80 0.08 8.49
C TRP A 23 3.33 0.01 8.94
N LEU A 24 2.50 -0.72 8.20
CA LEU A 24 1.12 -0.98 8.59
C LEU A 24 1.04 -1.75 9.91
N HIS A 25 1.83 -2.82 10.05
CA HIS A 25 1.89 -3.59 11.29
C HIS A 25 2.43 -2.77 12.45
N LEU A 26 3.45 -1.93 12.24
CA LEU A 26 3.92 -0.99 13.24
C LEU A 26 2.82 0.00 13.64
N GLY A 27 2.11 0.56 12.66
CA GLY A 27 1.01 1.47 12.89
C GLY A 27 -0.10 0.85 13.75
N MET A 28 -0.43 -0.42 13.49
CA MET A 28 -1.34 -1.22 14.30
C MET A 28 -0.80 -1.43 15.73
N ARG A 29 0.48 -1.81 15.90
CA ARG A 29 1.12 -1.98 17.23
C ARG A 29 1.09 -0.70 18.05
N ARG A 30 1.31 0.45 17.41
CA ARG A 30 1.28 1.79 18.04
C ARG A 30 -0.12 2.37 18.19
N LYS A 31 -1.17 1.63 17.78
CA LYS A 31 -2.58 2.07 17.81
C LYS A 31 -2.84 3.35 17.01
N VAL A 32 -1.98 3.64 16.03
CA VAL A 32 -2.23 4.75 15.09
C VAL A 32 -3.15 4.34 13.94
N ILE A 33 -3.19 3.04 13.64
CA ILE A 33 -4.09 2.40 12.68
C ILE A 33 -4.99 1.44 13.48
N ALA A 34 -6.27 1.36 13.12
CA ALA A 34 -7.17 0.35 13.68
C ALA A 34 -6.66 -1.07 13.38
N THR A 35 -6.86 -2.01 14.30
CA THR A 35 -6.38 -3.39 14.13
C THR A 35 -7.41 -4.31 13.47
N LYS A 36 -8.65 -3.85 13.26
CA LYS A 36 -9.77 -4.58 12.64
C LYS A 36 -10.71 -3.60 11.96
N GLY A 37 -11.48 -4.10 10.99
CA GLY A 37 -12.51 -3.32 10.31
C GLY A 37 -11.96 -2.21 9.43
N LEU A 38 -10.69 -2.30 9.02
CA LEU A 38 -10.10 -1.34 8.11
C LEU A 38 -10.68 -1.50 6.72
N SER A 39 -10.90 -0.36 6.06
CA SER A 39 -10.96 -0.31 4.60
C SER A 39 -9.59 0.07 4.03
N VAL A 40 -9.24 -0.43 2.86
CA VAL A 40 -8.10 0.07 2.07
C VAL A 40 -8.66 0.72 0.81
N VAL A 41 -8.32 1.99 0.57
CA VAL A 41 -8.57 2.65 -0.72
C VAL A 41 -7.26 2.60 -1.48
N HIS A 42 -7.20 1.76 -2.50
CA HIS A 42 -5.99 1.37 -3.22
C HIS A 42 -6.05 1.95 -4.63
N PHE A 43 -5.27 2.99 -4.88
CA PHE A 43 -5.06 3.57 -6.22
C PHE A 43 -3.88 2.86 -6.88
N ASP A 44 -4.18 1.99 -7.83
CA ASP A 44 -3.19 1.12 -8.46
C ASP A 44 -3.65 0.67 -9.86
N ALA A 45 -2.71 0.47 -10.79
CA ALA A 45 -3.00 -0.14 -12.09
C ALA A 45 -3.35 -1.64 -11.99
N HIS A 46 -2.99 -2.28 -10.88
CA HIS A 46 -3.14 -3.68 -10.55
C HIS A 46 -4.00 -3.87 -9.29
N PRO A 47 -4.65 -5.03 -9.13
CA PRO A 47 -5.51 -5.28 -7.98
C PRO A 47 -4.76 -5.65 -6.68
N ASP A 48 -3.53 -6.17 -6.78
CA ASP A 48 -2.76 -6.75 -5.67
C ASP A 48 -3.50 -7.78 -4.82
N LEU A 49 -4.29 -8.63 -5.49
CA LEU A 49 -5.07 -9.70 -4.86
C LEU A 49 -4.52 -11.09 -5.18
N GLY A 50 -3.20 -11.21 -5.43
CA GLY A 50 -2.51 -12.47 -5.61
C GLY A 50 -2.54 -13.33 -4.35
N ALA A 51 -2.65 -14.65 -4.52
CA ALA A 51 -2.79 -15.58 -3.40
C ALA A 51 -1.45 -16.18 -2.96
N LEU A 52 -1.06 -15.95 -1.70
CA LEU A 52 0.15 -16.54 -1.14
C LEU A 52 0.14 -18.06 -1.21
N LYS A 53 1.28 -18.62 -1.60
CA LYS A 53 1.50 -20.08 -1.60
C LYS A 53 1.61 -20.69 -0.20
N ASN A 54 1.77 -19.87 0.85
CA ASN A 54 1.77 -20.30 2.24
C ASN A 54 0.89 -19.39 3.11
N ALA A 55 -0.29 -19.88 3.53
CA ALA A 55 -1.22 -19.12 4.36
C ALA A 55 -0.75 -18.97 5.82
N ASP A 56 0.13 -19.85 6.32
CA ASP A 56 0.53 -19.85 7.72
C ASP A 56 1.56 -18.74 8.03
N VAL A 57 2.22 -18.16 7.02
CA VAL A 57 3.10 -17.00 7.22
C VAL A 57 2.34 -15.71 7.49
N CYS A 58 1.06 -15.60 7.10
CA CYS A 58 0.27 -14.37 7.28
C CYS A 58 0.21 -13.89 8.73
N PHE A 59 0.21 -14.82 9.70
CA PHE A 59 0.15 -14.51 11.13
C PHE A 59 1.51 -14.21 11.77
N ARG A 60 2.59 -14.20 10.97
CA ARG A 60 3.98 -14.03 11.41
C ARG A 60 4.61 -12.87 10.61
N PRO A 61 4.37 -11.60 11.00
CA PRO A 61 4.68 -10.43 10.17
C PRO A 61 6.08 -10.38 9.58
N ARG A 62 7.12 -10.76 10.32
CA ARG A 62 8.50 -10.80 9.81
C ARG A 62 8.71 -11.88 8.76
N GLU A 63 8.14 -13.06 8.97
CA GLU A 63 8.23 -14.18 8.03
C GLU A 63 7.37 -13.93 6.79
N LEU A 64 6.23 -13.24 6.93
CA LEU A 64 5.42 -12.81 5.80
C LEU A 64 6.22 -11.91 4.85
N VAL A 65 6.89 -10.89 5.39
CA VAL A 65 7.69 -9.96 4.58
C VAL A 65 8.83 -10.70 3.90
N GLN A 66 9.57 -11.55 4.62
CA GLN A 66 10.61 -12.38 4.03
C GLN A 66 10.07 -13.29 2.92
N PHE A 67 8.90 -13.90 3.12
CA PHE A 67 8.27 -14.76 2.13
C PHE A 67 7.91 -13.98 0.85
N LEU A 68 7.41 -12.75 0.99
CA LEU A 68 7.08 -11.88 -0.14
C LEU A 68 8.33 -11.38 -0.85
N ASP A 69 9.41 -11.08 -0.12
CA ASP A 69 10.71 -10.72 -0.71
C ASP A 69 11.30 -11.83 -1.59
N GLU A 70 11.04 -13.09 -1.25
CA GLU A 70 11.49 -14.27 -1.98
C GLU A 70 10.51 -14.67 -3.11
N SER A 71 9.31 -14.10 -3.13
CA SER A 71 8.26 -14.39 -4.11
C SER A 71 8.43 -13.54 -5.37
N GLU A 72 8.37 -14.17 -6.54
CA GLU A 72 8.31 -13.47 -7.84
C GLU A 72 7.09 -12.54 -7.95
N TYR A 73 6.03 -12.83 -7.18
CA TYR A 73 4.77 -12.09 -7.17
C TYR A 73 4.54 -11.33 -5.85
N GLY A 74 5.58 -11.16 -5.02
CA GLY A 74 5.42 -10.60 -3.67
C GLY A 74 4.70 -9.25 -3.64
N ILE A 75 4.96 -8.39 -4.63
CA ILE A 75 4.33 -7.08 -4.78
C ILE A 75 2.82 -7.14 -5.04
N SER A 76 2.28 -8.26 -5.55
CA SER A 76 0.84 -8.43 -5.80
C SER A 76 0.15 -9.33 -4.76
N GLU A 77 0.89 -9.89 -3.81
CA GLU A 77 0.42 -10.89 -2.85
C GLU A 77 0.12 -10.29 -1.45
N TRP A 78 0.32 -8.99 -1.22
CA TRP A 78 0.37 -8.42 0.14
C TRP A 78 -0.98 -8.05 0.78
N LEU A 79 -2.04 -7.77 0.00
CA LEU A 79 -3.35 -7.35 0.55
C LEU A 79 -4.14 -8.50 1.18
N LEU A 80 -4.22 -9.66 0.52
CA LEU A 80 -4.97 -10.81 1.01
C LEU A 80 -4.52 -11.30 2.40
N PRO A 81 -3.21 -11.32 2.76
CA PRO A 81 -2.75 -11.53 4.13
C PRO A 81 -3.43 -10.63 5.17
N LEU A 82 -3.61 -9.34 4.89
CA LEU A 82 -4.23 -8.40 5.83
C LEU A 82 -5.71 -8.73 6.06
N VAL A 83 -6.39 -9.21 5.02
CA VAL A 83 -7.78 -9.68 5.13
C VAL A 83 -7.84 -11.00 5.92
N TYR A 84 -6.99 -11.97 5.59
CA TYR A 84 -6.97 -13.28 6.25
C TYR A 84 -6.64 -13.17 7.75
N CYS A 85 -5.74 -12.25 8.12
CA CYS A 85 -5.44 -11.88 9.51
C CYS A 85 -6.60 -11.14 10.21
N GLY A 86 -7.63 -10.73 9.49
CA GLY A 86 -8.81 -10.06 10.01
C GLY A 86 -8.63 -8.56 10.29
N HIS A 87 -7.60 -7.95 9.71
CA HIS A 87 -7.35 -6.51 9.84
C HIS A 87 -8.23 -5.70 8.88
N VAL A 88 -8.28 -6.14 7.61
CA VAL A 88 -9.02 -5.48 6.53
C VAL A 88 -10.33 -6.21 6.27
N SER A 89 -11.43 -5.47 6.20
CA SER A 89 -12.77 -5.98 5.88
C SER A 89 -13.33 -5.45 4.56
N ARG A 90 -12.65 -4.48 3.95
CA ARG A 90 -13.06 -3.88 2.68
C ARG A 90 -11.84 -3.42 1.89
N ILE A 91 -11.78 -3.76 0.61
CA ILE A 91 -10.79 -3.28 -0.33
C ILE A 91 -11.54 -2.51 -1.41
N VAL A 92 -11.19 -1.24 -1.57
CA VAL A 92 -11.69 -0.36 -2.63
C VAL A 92 -10.54 -0.16 -3.61
N TRP A 93 -10.49 -1.01 -4.63
CA TRP A 93 -9.53 -0.86 -5.72
C TRP A 93 -10.04 0.21 -6.69
N VAL A 94 -9.32 1.31 -6.74
CA VAL A 94 -9.51 2.38 -7.71
C VAL A 94 -8.55 2.13 -8.85
N LYS A 95 -9.08 1.62 -9.95
CA LYS A 95 -8.30 1.23 -11.11
C LYS A 95 -8.39 2.28 -12.22
N PRO A 96 -7.37 2.44 -13.06
CA PRO A 96 -7.50 3.26 -14.25
C PRO A 96 -8.47 2.61 -15.25
N ASP A 97 -9.04 3.40 -16.16
CA ASP A 97 -10.03 2.92 -17.13
C ASP A 97 -9.51 1.79 -18.02
N PHE A 98 -8.19 1.75 -18.23
CA PHE A 98 -7.54 0.73 -19.04
C PHE A 98 -7.34 -0.61 -18.35
N ALA A 99 -7.35 -0.65 -17.01
CA ALA A 99 -7.16 -1.87 -16.26
C ALA A 99 -8.39 -2.77 -16.45
N LYS A 100 -8.21 -3.95 -17.04
CA LYS A 100 -9.29 -4.89 -17.40
C LYS A 100 -9.28 -6.17 -16.58
N GLN A 101 -8.37 -6.31 -15.62
CA GLN A 101 -8.20 -7.52 -14.80
C GLN A 101 -9.51 -7.91 -14.08
N ILE A 102 -10.22 -6.93 -13.52
CA ILE A 102 -11.55 -7.11 -12.94
C ILE A 102 -12.45 -5.95 -13.39
N GLN A 103 -13.67 -6.25 -13.81
CA GLN A 103 -14.66 -5.24 -14.19
C GLN A 103 -15.17 -4.48 -12.96
N ASN A 104 -15.71 -3.27 -13.16
CA ASN A 104 -16.29 -2.51 -12.06
C ASN A 104 -17.42 -3.32 -11.39
N MET A 105 -17.30 -3.54 -10.10
CA MET A 105 -18.22 -4.37 -9.33
C MET A 105 -18.08 -4.11 -7.83
N THR A 106 -19.10 -4.53 -7.08
CA THR A 106 -19.04 -4.72 -5.63
C THR A 106 -19.43 -6.16 -5.34
N ARG A 107 -18.57 -6.90 -4.63
CA ARG A 107 -18.81 -8.30 -4.28
C ARG A 107 -18.27 -8.60 -2.89
N ILE A 108 -19.03 -9.37 -2.13
CA ILE A 108 -18.57 -9.97 -0.89
C ILE A 108 -17.85 -11.27 -1.23
N ILE A 109 -16.61 -11.40 -0.79
CA ILE A 109 -15.71 -12.52 -1.07
C ILE A 109 -15.17 -13.04 0.26
N ARG A 110 -14.88 -14.34 0.34
CA ARG A 110 -14.16 -14.96 1.44
C ARG A 110 -12.74 -15.33 1.00
N VAL A 111 -11.77 -15.00 1.85
CA VAL A 111 -10.39 -15.50 1.75
C VAL A 111 -10.15 -16.50 2.87
N GLY A 112 -9.47 -17.60 2.58
CA GLY A 112 -9.12 -18.61 3.57
C GLY A 112 -7.93 -19.45 3.11
N LYS A 113 -7.60 -20.45 3.92
CA LYS A 113 -6.56 -21.43 3.57
C LYS A 113 -7.20 -22.57 2.76
N CYS A 114 -6.56 -22.95 1.66
CA CYS A 114 -6.89 -24.13 0.88
C CYS A 114 -5.59 -24.92 0.73
N GLU A 115 -5.54 -26.13 1.30
CA GLU A 115 -4.29 -26.88 1.47
C GLU A 115 -3.24 -26.02 2.20
N GLU A 116 -2.11 -25.67 1.58
CA GLU A 116 -1.08 -24.83 2.21
C GLU A 116 -1.22 -23.34 1.86
N ARG A 117 -1.92 -23.01 0.78
CA ARG A 117 -1.98 -21.66 0.19
C ARG A 117 -3.19 -20.86 0.66
N LEU A 118 -3.15 -19.56 0.44
CA LEU A 118 -4.36 -18.74 0.43
C LEU A 118 -5.19 -19.05 -0.81
N ALA A 119 -6.48 -18.88 -0.67
CA ALA A 119 -7.45 -18.97 -1.74
C ALA A 119 -8.65 -18.07 -1.47
N VAL A 120 -9.40 -17.74 -2.52
CA VAL A 120 -10.66 -17.00 -2.43
C VAL A 120 -11.80 -17.79 -3.05
N ASP A 121 -13.02 -17.59 -2.56
CA ASP A 121 -14.24 -18.20 -3.12
C ASP A 121 -14.89 -17.37 -4.22
N CYS A 122 -14.07 -16.61 -4.96
CA CYS A 122 -14.52 -15.75 -6.05
C CYS A 122 -14.13 -16.35 -7.39
N ASP A 123 -15.12 -16.66 -8.21
CA ASP A 123 -14.97 -17.37 -9.48
C ASP A 123 -14.68 -16.44 -10.67
N LEU A 124 -14.15 -15.24 -10.43
CA LEU A 124 -13.68 -14.36 -11.49
C LEU A 124 -12.45 -14.96 -12.18
N ASP A 125 -12.32 -14.72 -13.49
CA ASP A 125 -11.20 -15.23 -14.30
C ASP A 125 -9.85 -14.83 -13.68
N TYR A 126 -9.73 -13.60 -13.16
CA TYR A 126 -8.55 -13.15 -12.40
C TYR A 126 -8.07 -14.14 -11.33
N PHE A 127 -8.98 -14.69 -10.51
CA PHE A 127 -8.61 -15.63 -9.46
C PHE A 127 -8.48 -17.07 -9.95
N LYS A 128 -9.18 -17.44 -11.03
CA LYS A 128 -9.09 -18.78 -11.61
C LYS A 128 -7.76 -18.96 -12.36
N ASP A 129 -7.38 -17.96 -13.14
CA ASP A 129 -6.19 -17.98 -13.99
C ASP A 129 -4.91 -17.98 -13.14
N ASP A 130 -4.94 -17.32 -11.97
CA ASP A 130 -3.85 -17.33 -10.98
C ASP A 130 -3.88 -18.57 -10.05
N GLY A 131 -4.85 -19.48 -10.24
CA GLY A 131 -5.03 -20.65 -9.36
C GLY A 131 -5.48 -20.30 -7.93
N ALA A 132 -5.84 -19.04 -7.66
CA ALA A 132 -6.27 -18.53 -6.36
C ALA A 132 -7.70 -18.98 -5.97
N TYR A 133 -8.54 -19.40 -6.91
CA TYR A 133 -9.91 -19.84 -6.62
C TYR A 133 -9.97 -21.16 -5.82
N SER A 134 -10.85 -21.22 -4.81
CA SER A 134 -11.30 -22.47 -4.17
C SER A 134 -12.70 -22.30 -3.56
N ALA A 135 -13.55 -23.33 -3.71
CA ALA A 135 -14.85 -23.40 -3.03
C ALA A 135 -14.73 -23.85 -1.56
N GLU A 136 -13.63 -24.51 -1.21
CA GLU A 136 -13.36 -25.05 0.12
C GLU A 136 -12.26 -24.23 0.81
N LEU A 137 -12.64 -23.51 1.87
CA LEU A 137 -11.77 -22.59 2.58
C LEU A 137 -11.76 -22.89 4.08
N GLU A 138 -10.59 -23.12 4.64
CA GLU A 138 -10.37 -23.19 6.08
C GLU A 138 -10.18 -21.79 6.67
N LYS A 139 -10.73 -21.58 7.88
CA LYS A 139 -10.63 -20.32 8.64
C LYS A 139 -11.01 -19.08 7.82
N ALA A 140 -12.00 -19.25 6.94
CA ALA A 140 -12.42 -18.23 5.99
C ALA A 140 -12.81 -16.90 6.68
N ARG A 141 -12.41 -15.79 6.04
CA ARG A 141 -12.74 -14.42 6.42
C ARG A 141 -13.41 -13.72 5.27
N GLU A 142 -14.54 -13.09 5.56
CA GLU A 142 -15.29 -12.30 4.58
C GLU A 142 -14.73 -10.88 4.48
N PHE A 143 -14.69 -10.36 3.26
CA PHE A 143 -14.42 -8.95 2.98
C PHE A 143 -15.23 -8.46 1.76
N CYS A 144 -15.46 -7.15 1.71
CA CYS A 144 -16.07 -6.50 0.55
C CYS A 144 -14.99 -6.03 -0.43
N LEU A 145 -15.02 -6.54 -1.66
CA LEU A 145 -14.22 -6.02 -2.76
C LEU A 145 -15.07 -5.03 -3.57
N ASP A 146 -14.56 -3.82 -3.72
CA ASP A 146 -15.12 -2.76 -4.54
C ASP A 146 -14.11 -2.42 -5.64
N VAL A 147 -14.39 -2.82 -6.87
CA VAL A 147 -13.58 -2.46 -8.04
C VAL A 147 -14.26 -1.31 -8.76
N ASN A 148 -13.59 -0.17 -8.84
CA ASN A 148 -14.16 1.04 -9.41
C ASN A 148 -13.11 1.86 -10.18
N THR A 149 -13.58 2.61 -11.16
CA THR A 149 -12.77 3.67 -11.80
C THR A 149 -12.87 5.00 -11.04
N VAL A 150 -13.86 5.13 -10.15
CA VAL A 150 -14.07 6.28 -9.27
C VAL A 150 -14.41 5.80 -7.86
N VAL A 151 -13.79 6.39 -6.83
CA VAL A 151 -14.05 6.00 -5.44
C VAL A 151 -15.54 6.13 -5.08
N PRO A 152 -16.17 5.08 -4.52
CA PRO A 152 -17.58 5.11 -4.16
C PRO A 152 -17.90 6.16 -3.08
N THR A 153 -19.16 6.58 -3.00
CA THR A 153 -19.64 7.62 -2.05
C THR A 153 -19.78 7.12 -0.60
N ASN A 154 -19.89 5.82 -0.41
CA ASN A 154 -20.11 5.18 0.89
C ASN A 154 -18.79 4.79 1.60
N LEU A 155 -17.71 5.54 1.42
CA LEU A 155 -16.46 5.30 2.14
C LEU A 155 -16.65 5.59 3.64
N SER A 156 -16.44 4.57 4.45
CA SER A 156 -16.48 4.62 5.92
C SER A 156 -15.07 4.67 6.50
N THR A 157 -14.90 5.40 7.60
CA THR A 157 -13.69 5.31 8.43
C THR A 157 -13.82 4.13 9.41
N PRO A 158 -12.71 3.51 9.85
CA PRO A 158 -11.31 3.81 9.53
C PRO A 158 -10.86 3.24 8.18
N TYR A 159 -9.97 3.96 7.48
CA TYR A 159 -9.36 3.44 6.26
C TYR A 159 -7.91 3.88 6.08
N ILE A 160 -7.17 3.11 5.28
CA ILE A 160 -5.83 3.42 4.77
C ILE A 160 -6.00 3.93 3.33
N LEU A 161 -5.30 5.00 2.98
CA LEU A 161 -5.14 5.43 1.59
C LEU A 161 -3.82 4.87 1.06
N ASP A 162 -3.89 3.95 0.12
CA ASP A 162 -2.75 3.33 -0.52
C ASP A 162 -2.65 3.80 -1.98
N ILE A 163 -1.47 4.24 -2.38
CA ILE A 163 -1.22 4.85 -3.69
C ILE A 163 0.02 4.20 -4.31
N CYS A 164 -0.17 3.40 -5.34
CA CYS A 164 0.92 2.99 -6.21
C CYS A 164 1.14 4.05 -7.30
N LEU A 165 2.40 4.39 -7.56
CA LEU A 165 2.72 5.39 -8.59
C LEU A 165 2.48 4.86 -10.01
N ASP A 166 2.38 3.54 -10.18
CA ASP A 166 2.08 2.92 -11.46
C ASP A 166 0.66 3.22 -11.96
N TYR A 167 -0.29 3.56 -11.06
CA TYR A 167 -1.64 4.02 -11.42
C TYR A 167 -1.58 5.17 -12.43
N PHE A 168 -0.55 6.00 -12.30
CA PHE A 168 -0.33 7.21 -13.07
C PHE A 168 0.59 7.02 -14.28
N ALA A 169 1.23 5.86 -14.40
CA ALA A 169 2.33 5.63 -15.34
C ALA A 169 2.21 4.37 -16.20
N CYS A 170 1.46 3.35 -15.75
CA CYS A 170 1.07 2.22 -16.58
C CYS A 170 0.13 2.69 -17.69
N LEU A 171 0.31 2.15 -18.90
CA LEU A 171 -0.27 2.70 -20.12
C LEU A 171 -1.80 2.66 -20.17
N ASN A 172 -2.41 3.75 -20.67
CA ASN A 172 -3.73 3.71 -21.28
C ASN A 172 -3.61 3.26 -22.77
N PRO A 173 -4.06 2.05 -23.15
CA PRO A 173 -3.98 1.52 -24.51
C PRO A 173 -4.89 2.24 -25.49
N PHE A 174 -5.67 3.25 -25.08
CA PHE A 174 -6.55 4.02 -25.95
C PHE A 174 -5.96 5.34 -26.44
N ASN A 175 -4.78 5.77 -25.96
CA ASN A 175 -4.15 7.04 -26.34
C ASN A 175 -2.98 6.92 -27.32
N GLY A 176 -2.74 5.74 -27.89
CA GLY A 176 -1.81 5.52 -28.99
C GLY A 176 -2.35 4.42 -29.89
N SER A 177 -2.49 4.74 -31.19
CA SER A 177 -2.89 3.89 -32.31
C SER A 177 -3.06 2.38 -32.02
N ASP A 178 -4.27 1.90 -32.31
CA ASP A 178 -4.71 0.53 -32.55
C ASP A 178 -3.65 -0.59 -32.45
N THR A 179 -4.04 -1.62 -31.69
CA THR A 179 -3.44 -2.96 -31.51
C THR A 179 -2.40 -3.08 -30.39
N CYS A 180 -2.86 -3.57 -29.23
CA CYS A 180 -2.01 -4.35 -28.34
C CYS A 180 -2.79 -5.54 -27.79
N THR A 181 -2.87 -6.60 -28.60
CA THR A 181 -3.05 -7.97 -28.13
C THR A 181 -1.67 -8.54 -27.83
N ILE A 182 -1.11 -8.20 -26.68
CA ILE A 182 0.10 -8.82 -26.14
C ILE A 182 -0.16 -9.04 -24.65
N PRO A 183 0.16 -10.21 -24.06
CA PRO A 183 0.15 -10.34 -22.61
C PRO A 183 1.03 -9.22 -22.05
N LEU A 184 0.55 -8.49 -21.03
CA LEU A 184 1.35 -7.45 -20.38
C LEU A 184 2.74 -8.03 -20.07
N PRO A 185 3.83 -7.49 -20.65
CA PRO A 185 5.14 -7.96 -20.28
C PRO A 185 5.35 -7.60 -18.80
N ILE A 186 6.01 -8.50 -18.08
CA ILE A 186 6.61 -8.24 -16.77
C ILE A 186 7.33 -6.88 -16.86
N GLY A 187 6.84 -5.85 -16.15
CA GLY A 187 7.44 -4.51 -16.11
C GLY A 187 7.13 -3.57 -17.30
N GLY A 188 5.88 -3.48 -17.75
CA GLY A 188 5.48 -2.69 -18.93
C GLY A 188 5.32 -1.17 -18.72
N ALA A 189 6.41 -0.43 -18.49
CA ALA A 189 6.47 1.03 -18.57
C ALA A 189 6.84 1.51 -19.99
N LEU A 190 6.06 2.41 -20.63
CA LEU A 190 6.42 3.01 -21.94
C LEU A 190 6.80 4.49 -21.84
N LEU A 191 7.82 4.85 -22.62
CA LEU A 191 8.52 6.13 -22.68
C LEU A 191 7.82 7.10 -23.65
N SER A 192 6.82 7.92 -23.25
CA SER A 192 6.46 9.19 -23.96
C SER A 192 5.16 9.92 -23.52
N GLN A 193 4.82 10.02 -22.23
CA GLN A 193 3.80 11.00 -21.81
C GLN A 193 4.46 12.22 -21.16
N ASP A 194 4.25 13.40 -21.76
CA ASP A 194 4.75 14.69 -21.27
C ASP A 194 3.99 15.19 -20.02
N SER A 195 2.85 14.58 -19.67
CA SER A 195 2.04 14.96 -18.52
C SER A 195 1.32 13.77 -17.89
N VAL A 196 1.31 13.73 -16.56
CA VAL A 196 0.67 12.70 -15.74
C VAL A 196 -0.72 13.17 -15.32
N ASP A 197 -1.76 12.34 -15.48
CA ASP A 197 -3.12 12.68 -15.04
C ASP A 197 -3.38 12.32 -13.57
N LEU A 198 -3.36 13.34 -12.70
CA LEU A 198 -3.67 13.21 -11.28
C LEU A 198 -5.14 13.55 -10.94
N THR A 199 -6.00 13.74 -11.94
CA THR A 199 -7.40 14.11 -11.76
C THR A 199 -8.16 13.12 -10.87
N PRO A 200 -8.00 11.79 -11.01
CA PRO A 200 -8.71 10.83 -10.16
C PRO A 200 -8.38 11.00 -8.67
N LEU A 201 -7.08 11.09 -8.34
CA LEU A 201 -6.62 11.26 -6.96
C LEU A 201 -7.00 12.63 -6.40
N SER A 202 -6.77 13.72 -7.14
CA SER A 202 -7.11 15.08 -6.68
C SER A 202 -8.60 15.28 -6.45
N THR A 203 -9.46 14.68 -7.29
CA THR A 203 -10.91 14.66 -7.11
C THR A 203 -11.30 13.93 -5.84
N PHE A 204 -10.70 12.76 -5.60
CA PHE A 204 -10.94 11.99 -4.38
C PHE A 204 -10.48 12.75 -3.12
N LEU A 205 -9.26 13.31 -3.12
CA LEU A 205 -8.71 14.08 -2.01
C LEU A 205 -9.60 15.30 -1.68
N SER A 206 -10.08 16.01 -2.71
CA SER A 206 -11.01 17.14 -2.56
C SER A 206 -12.33 16.70 -1.90
N LYS A 207 -12.86 15.54 -2.30
CA LYS A 207 -14.08 14.97 -1.74
C LYS A 207 -13.92 14.61 -0.26
N ILE A 208 -12.88 13.87 0.11
CA ILE A 208 -12.66 13.46 1.51
C ILE A 208 -12.34 14.65 2.42
N LYS A 209 -11.67 15.69 1.89
CA LYS A 209 -11.44 16.95 2.60
C LYS A 209 -12.76 17.66 2.91
N LYS A 210 -13.69 17.71 1.93
CA LYS A 210 -15.03 18.27 2.11
C LYS A 210 -15.88 17.47 3.10
N GLU A 211 -15.77 16.14 3.07
CA GLU A 211 -16.53 15.24 3.96
C GLU A 211 -15.88 15.07 5.34
N ASN A 212 -14.71 15.66 5.59
CA ASN A 212 -13.90 15.49 6.80
C ASN A 212 -13.61 14.00 7.13
N LYS A 213 -13.39 13.19 6.08
CA LYS A 213 -13.09 11.76 6.19
C LYS A 213 -11.60 11.52 5.95
N GLN A 214 -10.75 11.90 6.90
CA GLN A 214 -9.31 11.69 6.78
C GLN A 214 -8.95 10.19 6.87
N PRO A 215 -7.97 9.68 6.09
CA PRO A 215 -7.41 8.34 6.32
C PRO A 215 -6.68 8.27 7.67
N GLN A 216 -6.48 7.07 8.20
CA GLN A 216 -5.63 6.87 9.39
C GLN A 216 -4.15 6.80 9.05
N PHE A 217 -3.84 6.42 7.81
CA PHE A 217 -2.49 6.20 7.31
C PHE A 217 -2.47 6.31 5.80
N ILE A 218 -1.34 6.76 5.25
CA ILE A 218 -1.08 6.82 3.82
C ILE A 218 0.15 5.95 3.51
N THR A 219 0.05 5.15 2.47
CA THR A 219 1.16 4.39 1.89
C THR A 219 1.34 4.82 0.43
N ILE A 220 2.60 4.91 0.01
CA ILE A 220 2.97 5.17 -1.38
C ILE A 220 3.99 4.12 -1.81
N ALA A 221 3.70 3.35 -2.85
CA ALA A 221 4.65 2.45 -3.49
C ALA A 221 5.19 3.08 -4.78
N ARG A 222 6.51 3.16 -4.92
CA ARG A 222 7.15 3.76 -6.11
C ARG A 222 7.10 2.83 -7.30
N SER A 223 7.32 1.53 -7.09
CA SER A 223 7.36 0.50 -8.13
C SER A 223 8.31 0.89 -9.28
N ALA A 224 9.45 1.49 -8.97
CA ALA A 224 10.43 1.89 -9.98
C ALA A 224 11.47 0.78 -10.23
N THR A 225 11.86 0.08 -9.16
CA THR A 225 12.84 -1.02 -9.26
C THR A 225 12.27 -2.31 -9.86
N ASP A 226 10.97 -2.55 -9.73
CA ASP A 226 10.26 -3.66 -10.38
C ASP A 226 9.78 -3.33 -11.81
N GLY A 227 9.93 -2.07 -12.24
CA GLY A 227 9.73 -1.63 -13.62
C GLY A 227 8.30 -1.25 -13.99
N TYR A 228 7.36 -1.17 -13.04
CA TYR A 228 5.99 -0.74 -13.33
C TYR A 228 5.88 0.78 -13.51
N THR A 229 6.57 1.55 -12.67
CA THR A 229 6.73 2.99 -12.81
C THR A 229 8.02 3.31 -13.56
N PRO A 230 7.98 4.03 -14.69
CA PRO A 230 9.17 4.44 -15.42
C PRO A 230 10.12 5.27 -14.55
N ASN A 231 11.41 4.89 -14.49
CA ASN A 231 12.45 5.56 -13.70
C ASN A 231 12.61 7.06 -14.02
N ASN A 232 12.32 7.47 -15.26
CA ASN A 232 12.36 8.88 -15.66
C ASN A 232 11.13 9.69 -15.20
N LEU A 233 10.06 9.03 -14.74
CA LEU A 233 8.81 9.64 -14.30
C LEU A 233 8.55 9.51 -12.80
N VAL A 234 9.06 8.46 -12.13
CA VAL A 234 8.76 8.15 -10.72
C VAL A 234 8.93 9.35 -9.79
N ASP A 235 10.04 10.10 -9.88
CA ASP A 235 10.30 11.23 -8.98
C ASP A 235 9.37 12.41 -9.26
N THR A 236 9.00 12.61 -10.52
CA THR A 236 8.03 13.63 -10.94
C THR A 236 6.65 13.29 -10.40
N ILE A 237 6.18 12.05 -10.58
CA ILE A 237 4.88 11.56 -10.10
C ILE A 237 4.84 11.66 -8.57
N GLN A 238 5.85 11.13 -7.88
CA GLN A 238 5.97 11.20 -6.42
C GLN A 238 5.85 12.65 -5.92
N THR A 239 6.58 13.58 -6.54
CA THR A 239 6.57 15.00 -6.14
C THR A 239 5.18 15.61 -6.30
N GLN A 240 4.49 15.31 -7.40
CA GLN A 240 3.15 15.85 -7.64
C GLN A 240 2.10 15.22 -6.70
N VAL A 241 2.16 13.91 -6.44
CA VAL A 241 1.31 13.22 -5.45
C VAL A 241 1.52 13.82 -4.05
N LEU A 242 2.77 14.00 -3.62
CA LEU A 242 3.08 14.61 -2.32
C LEU A 242 2.60 16.06 -2.23
N THR A 243 2.66 16.82 -3.32
CA THR A 243 2.10 18.18 -3.39
C THR A 243 0.59 18.15 -3.14
N LEU A 244 -0.15 17.26 -3.81
CA LEU A 244 -1.60 17.10 -3.60
C LEU A 244 -1.94 16.69 -2.17
N LEU A 245 -1.17 15.77 -1.58
CA LEU A 245 -1.37 15.34 -0.19
C LEU A 245 -1.09 16.48 0.79
N ASN A 246 -0.03 17.26 0.57
CA ASN A 246 0.31 18.42 1.39
C ASN A 246 -0.74 19.54 1.28
N ASP A 247 -1.28 19.81 0.09
CA ASP A 247 -2.37 20.78 -0.10
C ASP A 247 -3.69 20.33 0.56
N THR A 248 -3.87 19.01 0.68
CA THR A 248 -5.05 18.41 1.30
C THR A 248 -4.96 18.41 2.82
N PHE A 249 -3.85 17.94 3.38
CA PHE A 249 -3.69 17.65 4.81
C PHE A 249 -2.79 18.65 5.56
N GLY A 250 -1.96 19.43 4.85
CA GLY A 250 -1.10 20.47 5.40
C GLY A 250 -0.11 19.97 6.45
N LYS A 251 0.14 20.80 7.47
CA LYS A 251 1.11 20.54 8.56
C LYS A 251 0.85 19.27 9.39
N ALA A 252 -0.27 18.59 9.19
CA ALA A 252 -0.55 17.32 9.84
C ALA A 252 0.16 16.14 9.14
N LEU A 253 0.61 16.30 7.90
CA LEU A 253 1.24 15.22 7.11
C LEU A 253 2.71 15.04 7.50
N CYS A 254 3.06 13.87 8.03
CA CYS A 254 4.43 13.45 8.34
C CYS A 254 4.86 12.38 7.32
N ILE A 255 5.87 12.69 6.51
CA ILE A 255 6.35 11.84 5.41
C ILE A 255 7.64 11.14 5.82
N HIS A 256 7.67 9.81 5.69
CA HIS A 256 8.85 8.98 5.85
C HIS A 256 9.16 8.24 4.54
N LYS A 257 10.44 8.14 4.18
CA LYS A 257 10.91 7.44 2.98
C LYS A 257 11.73 6.24 3.42
N ASP A 258 11.27 5.05 3.05
CA ASP A 258 11.93 3.78 3.29
C ASP A 258 12.17 3.11 1.93
N LEU A 259 13.27 3.51 1.26
CA LEU A 259 13.60 3.08 -0.09
C LEU A 259 14.67 1.97 -0.12
N GLY A 260 14.86 1.27 1.01
CA GLY A 260 15.67 0.04 1.06
C GLY A 260 17.19 0.22 0.98
N GLU A 261 17.75 1.41 1.27
CA GLU A 261 19.21 1.64 1.16
C GLU A 261 20.04 0.92 2.24
N ASP A 262 19.48 0.53 3.40
CA ASP A 262 20.24 -0.19 4.44
C ASP A 262 19.42 -1.20 5.30
N THR A 263 18.10 -1.05 5.43
CA THR A 263 17.21 -2.04 6.10
C THR A 263 15.79 -1.93 5.53
N ARG A 264 15.17 -3.04 5.07
CA ARG A 264 13.75 -3.04 4.66
C ARG A 264 12.85 -3.05 5.91
N GLY A 265 12.08 -1.98 6.10
CA GLY A 265 11.20 -1.78 7.25
C GLY A 265 11.82 -0.95 8.39
N PRO A 266 10.99 -0.47 9.33
CA PRO A 266 11.39 0.50 10.33
C PRO A 266 12.42 -0.07 11.31
N ASN A 267 13.55 0.61 11.48
CA ASN A 267 14.47 0.37 12.59
C ASN A 267 14.02 1.12 13.86
N ASP A 268 14.68 0.88 15.00
CA ASP A 268 14.32 1.50 16.28
C ASP A 268 14.31 3.04 16.23
N GLU A 269 15.19 3.66 15.45
CA GLU A 269 15.24 5.11 15.28
C GLU A 269 14.07 5.60 14.42
N ASP A 270 13.80 4.93 13.30
CA ASP A 270 12.68 5.22 12.40
C ASP A 270 11.34 5.17 13.15
N GLU A 271 11.15 4.16 14.01
CA GLU A 271 9.95 4.06 14.85
C GLU A 271 9.81 5.28 15.77
N ILE A 272 10.90 5.71 16.40
CA ILE A 272 10.87 6.84 17.34
C ILE A 272 10.54 8.14 16.59
N TYR A 273 11.21 8.41 15.47
CA TYR A 273 11.00 9.64 14.71
C TYR A 273 9.60 9.70 14.11
N PHE A 274 9.15 8.62 13.46
CA PHE A 274 7.87 8.60 12.77
C PHE A 274 6.65 8.66 13.71
N PHE A 275 6.82 8.26 14.97
CA PHE A 275 5.78 8.34 16.00
C PHE A 275 5.95 9.51 16.97
N SER A 276 7.04 10.29 16.86
CA SER A 276 7.27 11.44 17.73
C SER A 276 6.29 12.59 17.43
N PRO A 277 5.64 13.19 18.45
CA PRO A 277 4.79 14.37 18.27
C PRO A 277 5.58 15.64 17.89
N SER A 278 6.91 15.65 18.04
CA SER A 278 7.68 16.89 18.12
C SER A 278 8.47 17.29 16.86
N VAL A 279 8.36 16.59 15.72
CA VAL A 279 9.37 16.76 14.66
C VAL A 279 8.77 16.93 13.26
N ASN A 280 8.85 18.18 12.78
CA ASN A 280 8.73 18.59 11.39
C ASN A 280 10.12 18.82 10.77
N GLU A 281 11.19 18.25 11.36
CA GLU A 281 12.57 18.32 10.88
C GLU A 281 13.01 16.94 10.39
N GLN A 282 13.24 16.79 9.09
CA GLN A 282 13.83 15.57 8.54
C GLN A 282 15.20 15.30 9.18
N PRO A 283 15.61 14.02 9.34
CA PRO A 283 16.94 13.70 9.83
C PRO A 283 17.98 14.30 8.88
N ARG A 284 18.87 15.14 9.41
CA ARG A 284 20.03 15.62 8.68
C ARG A 284 20.91 14.41 8.36
N SER A 285 21.26 14.25 7.09
CA SER A 285 22.37 13.38 6.70
C SER A 285 23.63 13.89 7.38
N THR A 286 24.14 13.15 8.35
CA THR A 286 25.49 13.37 8.87
C THR A 286 26.22 12.05 8.88
N GLY A 287 26.97 11.81 7.81
CA GLY A 287 28.21 11.06 7.93
C GLY A 287 29.10 11.79 8.93
N SER A 288 29.40 11.15 10.06
CA SER A 288 30.60 11.38 10.86
C SER A 288 30.63 10.37 12.02
N SER A 289 31.69 9.57 12.01
CA SER A 289 32.10 8.64 13.07
C SER A 289 32.09 9.27 14.47
N LEU A 290 31.34 8.69 15.41
CA LEU A 290 31.55 8.91 16.85
C LEU A 290 31.30 7.62 17.68
N SER A 291 32.44 7.03 18.06
CA SER A 291 32.72 6.16 19.20
C SER A 291 31.58 5.81 20.18
N LEU A 292 31.18 4.53 20.19
CA LEU A 292 30.38 3.94 21.28
C LEU A 292 31.17 3.89 22.60
N LEU A 293 30.75 4.72 23.56
CA LEU A 293 31.01 4.49 24.99
C LEU A 293 30.18 3.29 25.48
N ARG A 294 30.80 2.12 25.57
CA ARG A 294 30.24 0.96 26.30
C ARG A 294 30.21 1.26 27.81
N ARG A 295 29.03 1.53 28.38
CA ARG A 295 28.80 1.40 29.83
C ARG A 295 28.66 -0.08 30.20
N LYS A 296 29.69 -0.61 30.88
CA LYS A 296 29.65 -1.89 31.60
C LYS A 296 28.52 -1.86 32.65
N ARG A 297 27.58 -2.80 32.59
CA ARG A 297 26.74 -3.15 33.75
C ARG A 297 27.58 -4.04 34.67
N LYS A 298 27.75 -3.60 35.92
CA LYS A 298 28.15 -4.45 37.05
C LYS A 298 26.96 -5.37 37.37
N CYS A 299 27.18 -6.67 37.39
CA CYS A 299 26.38 -7.59 38.20
C CYS A 299 26.93 -7.54 39.63
N GLU A 300 26.05 -7.35 40.61
CA GLU A 300 26.30 -7.62 42.01
C GLU A 300 25.32 -8.73 42.45
N SER A 301 25.87 -9.62 43.29
CA SER A 301 25.35 -10.84 43.95
C SER A 301 24.90 -12.00 43.05
#